data_AF-A0A2N2DKJ5-F1
#
_entry.id   AF-A0A2N2DKJ5-F1
#
_cell.length_a   1.000
_cell.length_b   1.000
_cell.length_c   1.000
_cell.angle_alpha   90.00
_cell.angle_beta   90.00
_cell.angle_gamma   90.00
#
_symmetry.space_group_name_H-M   'P 1'
#
loop_
_entity.id
_entity.type
_entity.pdbx_description
1 polymer ?
#
loop_
_entity_poly.entity_id
_entity_poly.type
_entity_poly.pdbx_seq_one_letter_code
_entity_poly.pdbx_strand_id
1 'polypeptide(L)'
;MVGGVKLGAAQYMSRTMEKNDPVLRARKRMGLETCETCESRKYRDVSNDPAVSFKTPARVSPEASASAVAAHESQHVRHEQAEALEKGRKIVAQHVQFSSDICPECGRAYISGGKTTTVTKPESSPEPGKGQYLDKYV
;
A
#
# COMPACT_ATOMS: atom_id res chain seq x y z
N MET A 1 -30.81 10.00 18.40
CA MET A 1 -31.47 9.01 17.52
C MET A 1 -31.53 9.62 16.12
N VAL A 2 -30.58 9.32 15.24
CA VAL A 2 -30.62 9.84 13.85
C VAL A 2 -31.51 8.93 13.01
N GLY A 3 -32.70 9.42 12.68
CA GLY A 3 -33.68 8.72 11.87
C GLY A 3 -33.18 8.52 10.44
N GLY A 4 -33.02 7.26 10.03
CA GLY A 4 -32.73 6.91 8.64
C GLY A 4 -33.95 7.19 7.77
N VAL A 5 -33.85 8.19 6.90
CA VAL A 5 -34.85 8.44 5.84
C VAL A 5 -34.87 7.23 4.91
N LYS A 6 -35.98 6.48 4.88
CA LYS A 6 -36.19 5.42 3.89
C LYS A 6 -36.34 6.07 2.51
N LEU A 7 -35.30 5.97 1.68
CA LEU A 7 -35.36 6.40 0.28
C LEU A 7 -36.30 5.48 -0.51
N GLY A 8 -37.21 6.08 -1.29
CA GLY A 8 -38.05 5.33 -2.24
C GLY A 8 -37.22 4.77 -3.40
N ALA A 9 -37.64 3.65 -3.99
CA ALA A 9 -36.90 2.94 -5.03
C ALA A 9 -36.47 3.84 -6.21
N ALA A 10 -37.34 4.73 -6.68
CA ALA A 10 -37.02 5.67 -7.76
C ALA A 10 -35.92 6.68 -7.38
N GLN A 11 -35.91 7.17 -6.13
CA GLN A 11 -34.91 8.11 -5.65
C GLN A 11 -33.57 7.43 -5.36
N TYR A 12 -33.60 6.16 -4.94
CA TYR A 12 -32.41 5.32 -4.86
C TYR A 12 -31.81 5.09 -6.26
N MET A 13 -32.63 4.71 -7.25
CA MET A 13 -32.19 4.49 -8.63
C MET A 13 -31.59 5.76 -9.25
N SER A 14 -32.24 6.92 -9.10
CA SER A 14 -31.73 8.21 -9.62
C SER A 14 -30.36 8.56 -9.04
N ARG A 15 -30.17 8.37 -7.73
CA ARG A 15 -28.91 8.66 -7.04
C ARG A 15 -27.79 7.70 -7.43
N THR A 16 -28.11 6.43 -7.72
CA THR A 16 -27.14 5.46 -8.24
C THR A 16 -26.74 5.75 -9.68
N MET A 17 -27.62 6.32 -10.50
CA MET A 17 -27.31 6.71 -11.88
C MET A 17 -26.37 7.93 -11.92
N GLU A 18 -26.60 8.96 -11.11
CA GLU A 18 -25.68 10.11 -10.99
C GLU A 18 -24.27 9.69 -10.55
N LYS A 19 -24.15 8.77 -9.59
CA LYS A 19 -22.84 8.30 -9.11
C LYS A 19 -22.04 7.49 -10.14
N ASN A 20 -22.72 6.91 -11.13
CA ASN A 20 -22.10 6.13 -12.20
C ASN A 20 -22.05 6.88 -13.54
N ASP A 21 -22.33 8.19 -13.55
CA ASP A 21 -22.21 9.01 -14.74
C ASP A 21 -20.73 9.03 -15.22
N PRO A 22 -20.43 8.51 -16.42
CA PRO A 22 -19.07 8.47 -16.94
C PRO A 22 -18.47 9.86 -17.17
N VAL A 23 -19.28 10.87 -17.49
CA VAL A 23 -18.83 12.25 -17.69
C VAL A 23 -18.44 12.86 -16.34
N LEU A 24 -19.28 12.71 -15.31
CA LEU A 24 -18.95 13.17 -13.95
C LEU A 24 -17.68 12.48 -13.42
N ARG A 25 -17.58 11.16 -13.60
CA ARG A 25 -16.40 10.38 -13.22
C ARG A 25 -15.13 10.88 -13.91
N ALA A 26 -15.20 11.18 -15.21
CA ALA A 26 -14.08 11.74 -15.96
C ALA A 26 -13.69 13.14 -15.47
N ARG A 27 -14.67 14.03 -15.22
CA ARG A 27 -14.42 15.38 -14.67
C ARG A 27 -13.73 15.31 -13.31
N LYS A 28 -14.17 14.43 -12.41
CA LYS A 28 -13.53 14.18 -11.11
C LYS A 28 -12.12 13.60 -11.23
N ARG A 29 -11.89 12.74 -12.22
CA ARG A 29 -10.55 12.18 -12.50
C ARG A 29 -9.57 13.26 -12.96
N MET A 30 -10.04 14.18 -13.79
CA MET A 30 -9.25 15.32 -14.31
C MET A 30 -9.12 16.47 -13.30
N GLY A 31 -9.75 16.38 -12.12
CA GLY A 31 -9.74 17.44 -11.12
C GLY A 31 -10.62 18.65 -11.46
N LEU A 32 -11.51 18.52 -12.46
CA LEU A 32 -12.50 19.56 -12.80
C LEU A 32 -13.69 19.61 -11.85
N GLU A 33 -13.87 18.55 -11.05
CA GLU A 33 -14.90 18.40 -10.02
C GLU A 33 -14.26 17.69 -8.81
N THR A 34 -14.77 17.96 -7.61
CA THR A 34 -14.23 17.35 -6.38
C THR A 34 -14.53 15.84 -6.34
N CYS A 35 -13.53 15.07 -5.93
CA CYS A 35 -13.65 13.63 -5.67
C CYS A 35 -13.56 13.38 -4.16
N GLU A 36 -14.71 13.21 -3.51
CA GLU A 36 -14.86 13.08 -2.05
C GLU A 36 -14.06 11.89 -1.49
N THR A 37 -13.99 10.79 -2.23
CA THR A 37 -13.24 9.58 -1.86
C THR A 37 -11.74 9.86 -1.85
N CYS A 38 -11.24 10.59 -2.85
CA CYS A 38 -9.83 10.99 -2.88
C CYS A 38 -9.51 12.07 -1.85
N GLU A 39 -10.50 12.86 -1.44
CA GLU A 39 -10.34 13.87 -0.40
C GLU A 39 -10.30 13.25 1.00
N SER A 40 -11.20 12.33 1.27
CA SER A 40 -11.35 11.69 2.58
C SER A 40 -10.38 10.53 2.83
N ARG A 41 -9.79 9.94 1.78
CA ARG A 41 -8.85 8.81 1.95
C ARG A 41 -7.65 9.19 2.81
N LYS A 42 -7.28 8.26 3.67
CA LYS A 42 -6.05 8.34 4.47
C LYS A 42 -5.26 7.06 4.30
N TYR A 43 -3.95 7.21 4.22
CA TYR A 43 -3.02 6.11 4.30
C TYR A 43 -2.64 5.89 5.76
N ARG A 44 -2.57 4.62 6.17
CA ARG A 44 -2.18 4.21 7.51
C ARG A 44 -1.32 2.97 7.41
N ASP A 45 -0.19 2.99 8.08
CA ASP A 45 0.59 1.79 8.31
C ASP A 45 -0.07 0.92 9.40
N VAL A 46 -0.24 -0.36 9.09
CA VAL A 46 -0.85 -1.36 9.98
C VAL A 46 0.19 -2.29 10.61
N SER A 47 1.48 -2.08 10.30
CA SER A 47 2.55 -2.83 10.94
C SER A 47 2.67 -2.47 12.43
N ASN A 48 3.31 -3.36 13.19
CA ASN A 48 3.60 -3.14 14.61
C ASN A 48 4.92 -2.37 14.85
N ASP A 49 5.61 -1.93 13.79
CA ASP A 49 6.92 -1.27 13.89
C ASP A 49 6.79 0.20 14.30
N PRO A 50 7.09 0.62 15.54
CA PRO A 50 6.89 2.01 15.96
C PRO A 50 7.86 3.01 15.31
N ALA A 51 8.93 2.56 14.64
CA ALA A 51 9.98 3.42 14.10
C ALA A 51 9.63 4.04 12.73
N VAL A 52 8.50 3.66 12.13
CA VAL A 52 8.08 4.14 10.82
C VAL A 52 6.94 5.17 10.88
N SER A 53 6.77 5.89 9.78
CA SER A 53 5.73 6.88 9.57
C SER A 53 4.32 6.26 9.42
N PHE A 54 3.29 7.11 9.28
CA PHE A 54 1.90 6.73 9.00
C PHE A 54 1.20 5.83 10.05
N LYS A 55 1.71 5.76 11.28
CA LYS A 55 0.96 5.16 12.42
C LYS A 55 -0.36 5.84 12.68
N THR A 56 -0.35 7.17 12.62
CA THR A 56 -1.55 7.99 12.56
C THR A 56 -1.99 8.12 11.10
N PRO A 57 -3.26 7.83 10.76
CA PRO A 57 -3.75 7.99 9.40
C PRO A 57 -3.54 9.41 8.87
N ALA A 58 -2.87 9.52 7.73
CA ALA A 58 -2.60 10.81 7.08
C ALA A 58 -3.16 10.84 5.67
N ARG A 59 -3.56 12.04 5.22
CA ARG A 59 -4.04 12.21 3.85
C ARG A 59 -2.88 12.05 2.87
N VAL A 60 -3.07 11.20 1.86
CA VAL A 60 -2.14 11.02 0.75
C VAL A 60 -2.95 11.04 -0.53
N SER A 61 -2.72 12.01 -1.42
CA SER A 61 -3.44 12.08 -2.69
C SER A 61 -3.10 10.86 -3.58
N PRO A 62 -3.98 10.49 -4.53
CA PRO A 62 -3.66 9.46 -5.52
C PRO A 62 -2.33 9.71 -6.24
N GLU A 63 -2.05 10.97 -6.60
CA GLU A 63 -0.86 11.39 -7.34
C GLU A 63 0.42 11.22 -6.51
N ALA A 64 0.34 11.53 -5.21
CA ALA A 64 1.46 11.40 -4.28
C ALA A 64 1.60 10.00 -3.68
N SER A 65 0.66 9.08 -3.97
CA SER A 65 0.58 7.78 -3.31
C SER A 65 1.82 6.92 -3.52
N ALA A 66 2.35 6.88 -4.75
CA ALA A 66 3.51 6.08 -5.08
C ALA A 66 4.76 6.51 -4.29
N SER A 67 5.06 7.81 -4.29
CA SER A 67 6.23 8.33 -3.58
C SER A 67 6.08 8.24 -2.07
N ALA A 68 4.89 8.54 -1.52
CA ALA A 68 4.63 8.48 -0.09
C ALA A 68 4.75 7.05 0.45
N VAL A 69 4.15 6.07 -0.22
CA VAL A 69 4.23 4.66 0.19
C VAL A 69 5.65 4.12 -0.02
N ALA A 70 6.32 4.42 -1.13
CA ALA A 70 7.70 3.99 -1.33
C ALA A 70 8.66 4.55 -0.26
N ALA A 71 8.48 5.81 0.13
CA ALA A 71 9.25 6.42 1.23
C ALA A 71 8.95 5.73 2.57
N HIS A 72 7.69 5.37 2.82
CA HIS A 72 7.29 4.61 4.01
C HIS A 72 7.92 3.21 4.05
N GLU A 73 7.82 2.43 2.96
CA GLU A 73 8.42 1.09 2.88
C GLU A 73 9.95 1.15 3.00
N SER A 74 10.59 2.22 2.52
CA SER A 74 12.02 2.43 2.72
C SER A 74 12.41 2.60 4.19
N GLN A 75 11.48 3.03 5.06
CA GLN A 75 11.72 3.10 6.50
C GLN A 75 11.69 1.71 7.12
N HIS A 76 10.73 0.85 6.75
CA HIS A 76 10.70 -0.57 7.13
C HIS A 76 11.98 -1.28 6.72
N VAL A 77 12.41 -1.12 5.47
CA VAL A 77 13.65 -1.69 4.94
C VAL A 77 14.85 -1.34 5.82
N ARG A 78 15.01 -0.05 6.15
CA ARG A 78 16.13 0.44 6.95
C ARG A 78 16.07 -0.05 8.39
N HIS A 79 14.88 -0.10 8.98
CA HIS A 79 14.72 -0.57 10.34
C HIS A 79 14.95 -2.07 10.46
N GLU A 80 14.43 -2.89 9.54
CA GLU A 80 14.70 -4.33 9.50
C GLU A 80 16.19 -4.63 9.25
N GLN A 81 16.87 -3.78 8.47
CA GLN A 81 18.34 -3.86 8.30
C GLN A 81 19.08 -3.58 9.61
N ALA A 82 18.71 -2.52 10.33
CA ALA A 82 19.30 -2.20 11.63
C ALA A 82 19.05 -3.30 12.65
N GLU A 83 17.82 -3.84 12.71
CA GLU A 83 17.45 -4.92 13.62
C GLU A 83 18.20 -6.23 13.29
N ALA A 84 18.41 -6.54 12.01
CA ALA A 84 19.22 -7.68 11.61
C ALA A 84 20.67 -7.53 12.07
N LEU A 85 21.26 -6.34 11.90
CA LEU A 85 22.61 -6.03 12.34
C LEU A 85 22.75 -6.13 13.86
N GLU A 86 21.84 -5.50 14.61
CA GLU A 86 21.83 -5.53 16.09
C GLU A 86 21.74 -6.96 16.62
N LYS A 87 20.96 -7.82 15.96
CA LYS A 87 20.77 -9.22 16.35
C LYS A 87 21.82 -10.18 15.77
N GLY A 88 22.87 -9.68 15.10
CA GLY A 88 23.90 -10.53 14.49
C GLY A 88 23.35 -11.51 13.45
N ARG A 89 22.37 -11.07 12.65
CA ARG A 89 21.75 -11.87 11.60
C ARG A 89 22.15 -11.36 10.22
N LYS A 90 22.40 -12.27 9.28
CA LYS A 90 22.66 -11.95 7.88
C LYS A 90 21.35 -11.91 7.09
N ILE A 91 21.11 -10.81 6.37
CA ILE A 91 19.98 -10.72 5.42
C ILE A 91 20.32 -11.55 4.18
N VAL A 92 19.42 -12.44 3.79
CA VAL A 92 19.55 -13.27 2.58
C VAL A 92 18.63 -12.81 1.45
N ALA A 93 17.51 -12.18 1.80
CA ALA A 93 16.61 -11.56 0.85
C ALA A 93 15.87 -10.40 1.52
N GLN A 94 15.66 -9.33 0.78
CA GLN A 94 14.84 -8.21 1.21
C GLN A 94 14.15 -7.61 -0.02
N HIS A 95 12.83 -7.43 0.05
CA HIS A 95 12.07 -6.86 -1.04
C HIS A 95 10.83 -6.14 -0.54
N VAL A 96 10.32 -5.23 -1.37
CA VAL A 96 9.09 -4.48 -1.13
C VAL A 96 8.08 -4.87 -2.20
N GLN A 97 6.87 -5.21 -1.77
CA GLN A 97 5.73 -5.43 -2.66
C GLN A 97 4.78 -4.26 -2.50
N PHE A 98 4.38 -3.64 -3.62
CA PHE A 98 3.41 -2.55 -3.62
C PHE A 98 2.05 -3.06 -4.07
N SER A 99 1.01 -2.61 -3.37
CA SER A 99 -0.39 -2.83 -3.74
C SER A 99 -0.95 -1.57 -4.38
N SER A 100 -1.63 -1.73 -5.52
CA SER A 100 -2.33 -0.64 -6.21
C SER A 100 -3.83 -0.85 -6.18
N ASP A 101 -4.59 0.23 -6.09
CA ASP A 101 -6.05 0.21 -6.16
C ASP A 101 -6.58 1.31 -7.09
N ILE A 102 -7.87 1.22 -7.40
CA ILE A 102 -8.58 2.19 -8.22
C ILE A 102 -9.63 2.88 -7.36
N CYS A 103 -9.66 4.21 -7.37
CA CYS A 103 -10.68 4.97 -6.66
C CYS A 103 -12.06 4.63 -7.23
N PRO A 104 -13.04 4.18 -6.43
CA PRO A 104 -14.35 3.77 -6.95
C PRO A 104 -15.14 4.94 -7.53
N GLU A 105 -14.90 6.16 -7.05
CA GLU A 105 -15.61 7.37 -7.47
C GLU A 105 -15.07 7.94 -8.80
N CYS A 106 -13.79 8.32 -8.85
CA CYS A 106 -13.20 8.96 -10.03
C CYS A 106 -12.40 7.99 -10.93
N GLY A 107 -12.05 6.81 -10.44
CA GLY A 107 -11.25 5.84 -11.17
C GLY A 107 -9.77 6.19 -11.32
N ARG A 108 -9.22 7.13 -10.53
CA ARG A 108 -7.77 7.31 -10.43
C ARG A 108 -7.12 6.05 -9.84
N ALA A 109 -6.07 5.56 -10.48
CA ALA A 109 -5.20 4.54 -9.91
C ALA A 109 -4.28 5.18 -8.86
N TYR A 110 -3.95 4.43 -7.82
CA TYR A 110 -3.06 4.87 -6.75
C TYR A 110 -2.40 3.66 -6.07
N ILE A 111 -1.31 3.89 -5.34
CA ILE A 111 -0.69 2.88 -4.46
C ILE A 111 -1.42 2.88 -3.12
N SER A 112 -2.08 1.76 -2.80
CA SER A 112 -2.87 1.59 -1.58
C SER A 112 -2.07 1.12 -0.38
N GLY A 113 -0.91 0.52 -0.63
CA GLY A 113 0.04 0.19 0.43
C GLY A 113 1.25 -0.54 -0.10
N GLY A 114 2.09 -0.95 0.84
CA GLY A 114 3.24 -1.77 0.58
C GLY A 114 3.43 -2.79 1.68
N LYS A 115 4.29 -3.75 1.41
CA LYS A 115 4.79 -4.70 2.39
C LYS A 115 6.25 -4.94 2.13
N THR A 116 7.06 -4.56 3.10
CA THR A 116 8.46 -4.96 3.17
C THR A 116 8.55 -6.36 3.76
N THR A 117 9.43 -7.20 3.20
CA THR A 117 9.73 -8.53 3.72
C THR A 117 11.23 -8.70 3.76
N THR A 118 11.77 -8.93 4.96
CA THR A 118 13.19 -9.26 5.17
C THR A 118 13.33 -10.68 5.67
N VAL A 119 14.16 -11.46 4.97
CA VAL A 119 14.52 -12.83 5.36
C VAL A 119 15.96 -12.82 5.86
N THR A 120 16.15 -13.31 7.08
CA THR A 120 17.45 -13.36 7.73
C THR A 120 17.84 -14.80 8.09
N LYS A 121 19.14 -15.09 8.15
CA LYS A 121 19.69 -16.30 8.76
C LYS A 121 20.70 -15.97 9.86
N PRO A 122 20.91 -16.87 10.83
CA PRO A 122 22.04 -16.75 11.75
C PRO A 122 23.36 -16.61 10.99
N GLU A 123 24.28 -15.77 11.48
CA GLU A 123 25.58 -15.55 10.84
C GLU A 123 26.43 -16.83 10.75
N SER A 124 26.22 -17.77 11.68
CA SER A 124 26.88 -19.09 11.71
C SER A 124 26.21 -20.18 10.86
N SER A 125 25.16 -19.87 10.09
CA SER A 125 24.49 -20.87 9.26
C SER A 125 25.31 -21.17 7.99
N PRO A 126 25.66 -22.45 7.72
CA PRO A 126 26.38 -22.82 6.51
C PRO A 126 25.62 -22.30 5.28
N GLU A 127 26.34 -21.66 4.36
CA GLU A 127 25.74 -21.23 3.09
C GLU A 127 25.28 -22.48 2.33
N PRO A 128 24.02 -22.56 1.86
CA PRO A 128 23.61 -23.66 1.00
C PRO A 128 24.38 -23.58 -0.32
N GLY A 129 25.45 -24.37 -0.42
CA GLY A 129 26.03 -24.93 -1.63
C GLY A 129 26.28 -23.98 -2.79
N LYS A 130 27.29 -23.10 -2.68
CA LYS A 130 28.07 -22.76 -3.88
C LYS A 130 28.96 -23.97 -4.21
N GLY A 131 28.51 -24.84 -5.12
CA GLY A 131 29.42 -25.72 -5.87
C GLY A 131 29.27 -27.25 -5.78
N GLN A 132 28.17 -27.84 -5.29
CA GLN A 132 28.05 -29.32 -5.19
C GLN A 132 27.37 -30.04 -6.37
N TYR A 133 27.02 -29.34 -7.46
CA TYR A 133 26.30 -29.96 -8.59
C TYR A 133 27.15 -30.34 -9.82
N LEU A 134 28.47 -30.10 -9.81
CA LEU A 134 29.34 -30.40 -10.97
C LEU A 134 30.21 -31.67 -10.82
N ASP A 135 30.40 -32.21 -9.61
CA ASP A 135 31.24 -33.40 -9.38
C ASP A 135 30.56 -34.75 -9.67
N LYS A 136 29.34 -34.76 -10.23
CA LYS A 136 28.63 -36.00 -10.59
C LYS A 136 28.72 -36.39 -12.06
N TYR A 137 29.41 -35.58 -12.88
CA TYR A 137 29.49 -35.75 -14.34
C TYR A 137 30.92 -35.66 -14.90
N VAL A 138 31.94 -35.79 -14.05
CA VAL A 138 33.36 -35.89 -14.46
C VAL A 138 33.92 -37.25 -14.06
#